data_AF-A0A354WQ50-F1
#
_entry.id   AF-A0A354WQ50-F1
#
_cell.length_a   1.000
_cell.length_b   1.000
_cell.length_c   1.000
_cell.angle_alpha   90.00
_cell.angle_beta   90.00
_cell.angle_gamma   90.00
#
_symmetry.space_group_name_H-M   'P 1'
#
loop_
_entity.id
_entity.type
_entity.pdbx_description
1 polymer ?
#
loop_
_entity_poly.entity_id
_entity_poly.type
_entity_poly.pdbx_seq_one_letter_code
_entity_poly.pdbx_strand_id
1 'polypeptide(L)' 'YNPWLFAILAEQELVKAGVKILYGCYAVDAEVEDGRIHSVVVESISGRQKICTRTVVDATGDACIAHLA' A
#
# COMPACT_ATOMS: atom_id res chain seq x y z
N TYR A 1 -10.89 23.71 0.37
CA TYR A 1 -10.42 22.37 0.76
C TYR A 1 -8.90 22.38 0.80
N ASN A 2 -8.27 21.95 1.91
CA ASN A 2 -6.81 21.84 2.02
C ASN A 2 -6.45 20.34 2.06
N PRO A 3 -5.93 19.76 0.96
CA PRO A 3 -5.65 18.32 0.89
C PRO A 3 -4.51 17.89 1.82
N TRP A 4 -3.52 18.75 2.04
CA TRP A 4 -2.36 18.45 2.89
C TRP A 4 -2.75 18.37 4.36
N LEU A 5 -3.59 19.31 4.82
CA LEU A 5 -4.13 19.27 6.18
C LEU A 5 -4.98 18.01 6.39
N PHE A 6 -5.80 17.64 5.40
CA PHE A 6 -6.58 16.41 5.47
C PHE A 6 -5.68 15.17 5.58
N ALA A 7 -4.64 15.06 4.76
CA ALA A 7 -3.71 13.92 4.78
C ALA A 7 -3.03 13.76 6.15
N ILE A 8 -2.57 14.86 6.76
CA ILE A 8 -1.94 14.85 8.10
C ILE A 8 -2.94 14.40 9.17
N LEU A 9 -4.16 14.92 9.15
CA LEU A 9 -5.18 14.54 10.14
C LEU A 9 -5.61 13.07 9.97
N ALA A 10 -5.76 12.60 8.73
CA ALA A 10 -6.07 11.20 8.45
C ALA A 10 -4.94 10.27 8.91
N GLU A 11 -3.68 10.63 8.67
CA GLU A 11 -2.52 9.89 9.17
C GLU A 11 -2.55 9.77 10.70
N GLN A 12 -2.83 10.86 11.42
CA GLN A 12 -2.93 10.84 12.87
C GLN A 12 -4.02 9.87 13.37
N GLU A 13 -5.18 9.83 12.72
CA GLU A 13 -6.24 8.89 13.08
C GLU A 13 -5.88 7.43 12.75
N LEU A 14 -5.20 7.17 11.63
CA LEU A 14 -4.69 5.85 11.27
C LEU A 14 -3.67 5.33 12.28
N VAL A 15 -2.74 6.20 12.72
CA VAL A 15 -1.75 5.86 13.75
C VAL A 15 -2.45 5.55 15.08
N LYS A 16 -3.44 6.34 15.50
CA LYS A 16 -4.25 6.05 16.71
C LYS A 16 -4.99 4.72 16.62
N ALA A 17 -5.44 4.34 15.43
CA ALA A 17 -6.09 3.06 15.17
C ALA A 17 -5.11 1.86 15.09
N GLY A 18 -3.80 2.11 15.23
CA GLY A 18 -2.77 1.07 15.20
C GLY A 18 -2.35 0.62 13.79
N VAL A 19 -2.66 1.42 12.77
CA VAL A 19 -2.24 1.13 11.39
C VAL A 19 -0.74 1.32 11.26
N LYS A 20 -0.07 0.33 10.66
CA LYS A 20 1.35 0.42 10.31
C LYS A 20 1.53 1.10 8.96
N ILE A 21 2.01 2.33 8.96
CA ILE A 21 2.30 3.11 7.76
C ILE A 21 3.74 2.88 7.33
N LEU A 22 3.96 2.59 6.04
CA LEU A 22 5.29 2.44 5.45
C LEU A 22 5.54 3.65 4.52
N TYR A 23 6.50 4.48 4.87
CA TYR A 23 6.92 5.62 4.04
C TYR A 23 8.03 5.23 3.08
N GLY A 24 8.10 5.91 1.92
CA GLY A 24 9.14 5.66 0.91
C GLY A 24 9.12 4.22 0.39
N CYS A 25 7.93 3.62 0.34
CA CYS A 25 7.70 2.22 0.01
C CYS A 25 6.82 2.18 -1.24
N TYR A 26 7.36 1.65 -2.33
CA TYR A 26 6.66 1.59 -3.62
C TYR A 26 6.27 0.15 -3.93
N ALA A 27 5.04 -0.09 -4.35
CA ALA A 27 4.66 -1.39 -4.91
C ALA A 27 5.33 -1.56 -6.28
N VAL A 28 5.99 -2.70 -6.49
CA VAL A 28 6.74 -2.99 -7.72
C VAL A 28 6.33 -4.31 -8.38
N ASP A 29 5.62 -5.18 -7.65
CA ASP A 29 5.06 -6.44 -8.17
C ASP A 29 3.90 -6.91 -7.29
N ALA A 30 3.06 -7.81 -7.81
CA ALA A 30 1.99 -8.47 -7.06
C ALA A 30 1.98 -9.97 -7.37
N GLU A 31 1.92 -10.81 -6.33
CA GLU A 31 1.80 -12.26 -6.49
C GLU A 31 0.33 -12.64 -6.51
N VAL A 32 -0.12 -13.20 -7.63
CA VAL A 32 -1.51 -13.62 -7.83
C VAL A 32 -1.60 -15.14 -7.94
N GLU A 33 -2.52 -15.71 -7.16
CA GLU A 33 -2.85 -17.12 -7.16
C GLU A 33 -4.37 -17.27 -7.22
N ASP A 34 -4.87 -18.14 -8.12
CA ASP A 34 -6.31 -18.35 -8.36
C ASP A 34 -7.13 -17.06 -8.56
N GLY A 35 -6.52 -16.07 -9.24
CA GLY A 35 -7.14 -14.78 -9.52
C GLY A 35 -7.26 -13.85 -8.29
N ARG A 36 -6.52 -14.12 -7.20
CA ARG A 36 -6.45 -13.26 -6.01
C ARG A 36 -5.02 -12.87 -5.69
N ILE A 37 -4.82 -11.60 -5.33
CA ILE A 37 -3.52 -11.11 -4.85
C ILE A 37 -3.26 -11.71 -3.46
N HIS A 38 -2.21 -12.50 -3.34
CA HIS A 38 -1.77 -13.12 -2.09
C HIS A 38 -0.65 -12.30 -1.42
N SER A 39 0.16 -11.58 -2.20
CA SER A 39 1.15 -10.66 -1.66
C SER A 39 1.46 -9.50 -2.60
N VAL A 40 1.96 -8.41 -2.03
CA VAL A 40 2.52 -7.27 -2.79
C VAL A 40 4.01 -7.21 -2.51
N VAL A 41 4.82 -7.12 -3.57
CA VAL A 41 6.25 -6.86 -3.46
C VAL A 41 6.45 -5.36 -3.46
N VAL A 42 7.16 -4.88 -2.45
CA VAL A 42 7.47 -3.48 -2.29
C VAL A 42 8.97 -3.25 -2.34
N GLU A 43 9.38 -2.10 -2.84
CA GLU A 43 10.76 -1.63 -2.84
C GLU A 43 10.88 -0.38 -1.95
N SER A 44 11.93 -0.37 -1.12
CA SER A 44 12.31 0.75 -0.26
C SER A 44 13.83 0.83 -0.17
N ILE A 45 14.36 1.80 0.57
CA ILE A 45 15.80 1.89 0.84
C ILE A 45 16.38 0.64 1.54
N SER A 46 15.53 -0.14 2.22
CA SER A 46 15.92 -1.41 2.84
C SER A 46 15.92 -2.59 1.86
N GLY A 47 15.67 -2.33 0.56
CA GLY A 47 15.56 -3.34 -0.48
C GLY A 47 14.12 -3.80 -0.73
N ARG A 48 13.99 -4.91 -1.47
CA ARG A 48 12.70 -5.50 -1.81
C ARG A 48 12.18 -6.41 -0.71
N GLN A 49 10.91 -6.28 -0.40
CA GLN A 49 10.22 -7.04 0.63
C GLN A 49 8.87 -7.53 0.10
N LYS A 50 8.45 -8.71 0.54
CA LYS A 50 7.14 -9.27 0.20
C LYS A 50 6.20 -9.11 1.38
N ILE A 51 5.05 -8.48 1.16
CA ILE A 51 4.00 -8.30 2.17
C ILE A 51 2.85 -9.25 1.82
N CYS A 52 2.75 -10.36 2.55
CA CYS A 52 1.62 -11.28 2.43
C CYS A 52 0.36 -10.63 2.99
N THR A 53 -0.75 -10.75 2.26
CA THR A 53 -2.00 -10.09 2.59
C THR A 53 -3.21 -10.95 2.25
N ARG A 54 -4.32 -10.70 2.93
CA ARG A 54 -5.62 -11.33 2.64
C ARG A 54 -6.47 -10.51 1.68
N THR A 55 -6.26 -9.19 1.70
CA THR A 55 -7.06 -8.22 0.95
C THR A 55 -6.18 -7.04 0.56
N VAL A 56 -6.38 -6.54 -0.66
CA VAL A 56 -5.71 -5.34 -1.14
C VAL A 56 -6.76 -4.30 -1.54
N VAL A 57 -6.54 -3.07 -1.11
CA VAL A 57 -7.32 -1.89 -1.55
C VAL A 57 -6.39 -1.05 -2.41
N ASP A 58 -6.66 -0.97 -3.71
CA ASP A 58 -5.91 -0.12 -4.62
C ASP A 58 -6.42 1.33 -4.50
N ALA A 59 -5.57 2.19 -3.94
CA ALA A 59 -5.82 3.62 -3.80
C ALA A 59 -4.73 4.45 -4.50
N THR A 60 -4.04 3.92 -5.52
CA THR A 60 -2.98 4.65 -6.23
C THR A 60 -3.54 5.74 -7.16
N GLY A 61 -4.83 5.67 -7.50
CA GLY A 61 -5.53 6.64 -8.35
C GLY A 61 -5.42 6.37 -9.86
N ASP A 62 -4.44 5.56 -10.26
CA ASP A 62 -4.15 5.14 -11.63
C ASP A 62 -4.14 3.61 -11.82
N ALA A 63 -4.60 2.88 -10.79
CA ALA A 63 -4.75 1.42 -10.79
C ALA A 63 -3.43 0.64 -10.94
N CYS A 64 -2.33 1.15 -10.37
CA CYS A 64 -1.02 0.51 -10.46
C CYS A 64 -1.01 -0.89 -9.85
N ILE A 65 -1.69 -1.13 -8.72
CA ILE A 65 -1.72 -2.48 -8.12
C ILE A 65 -2.51 -3.43 -9.00
N ALA A 66 -3.64 -2.99 -9.55
CA ALA A 66 -4.43 -3.80 -10.47
C ALA A 66 -3.68 -4.11 -11.77
N HIS A 67 -2.80 -3.22 -12.24
CA HIS A 67 -1.95 -3.47 -13.40
C HIS A 67 -0.85 -4.50 -13.13
N LEU A 68 -0.32 -4.55 -11.91
CA LEU A 68 0.71 -5.51 -11.49
C LEU A 68 0.14 -6.93 -11.24
N ALA A 69 -1.17 -7.05 -11.04
CA ALA A 69 -1.87 -8.27 -10.67
C ALA A 69 -2.35 -9.09 -11.87
#